data_AF-A0A414Q862-F1
#
_entry.id   AF-A0A414Q862-F1
#
_cell.length_a   1.000
_cell.length_b   1.000
_cell.length_c   1.000
_cell.angle_alpha   90.00
_cell.angle_beta   90.00
_cell.angle_gamma   90.00
#
_symmetry.space_group_name_H-M   'P 1'
#
loop_
_entity.id
_entity.type
_entity.pdbx_description
1 polymer ?
#
loop_
_entity_poly.entity_id
_entity_poly.type
_entity_poly.pdbx_seq_one_letter_code
_entity_poly.pdbx_strand_id
1 'polypeptide(L)' 'MKVLLKIHSLSRLAERTELDKELSEEQLDFIDTLEPLYIEARYPSYKERLMKSLTKEYCIGLLSQTKELQSWIKNKL' A
#
# COMPACT_ATOMS: atom_id res chain seq x y z
N MET A 1 -24.63 2.40 11.81
CA MET A 1 -24.25 1.67 10.58
C MET A 1 -22.80 2.01 10.27
N LYS A 2 -21.84 1.09 10.47
CA LYS A 2 -20.42 1.36 10.18
C LYS A 2 -20.28 1.40 8.66
N VAL A 3 -20.23 2.60 8.08
CA VAL A 3 -20.06 2.76 6.64
C VAL A 3 -18.66 2.23 6.30
N LEU A 4 -18.61 1.06 5.66
CA LEU A 4 -17.42 0.54 5.02
C LEU A 4 -17.11 1.46 3.84
N LEU A 5 -16.36 2.52 4.11
CA LEU A 5 -15.83 3.38 3.07
C LEU A 5 -14.85 2.50 2.28
N LYS A 6 -15.17 2.22 1.02
CA LYS A 6 -14.21 1.63 0.07
C LYS A 6 -13.16 2.71 -0.23
N ILE A 7 -12.27 2.93 0.72
CA ILE A 7 -11.11 3.80 0.55
C ILE A 7 -10.06 2.94 -0.14
N HIS A 8 -9.79 3.26 -1.40
CA HIS A 8 -8.72 2.60 -2.16
C HIS A 8 -7.33 3.20 -1.87
N SER A 9 -7.29 4.35 -1.20
CA SER A 9 -6.06 4.96 -0.69
C SER A 9 -5.71 4.39 0.69
N LEU A 10 -4.54 3.77 0.77
CA LEU A 10 -4.02 3.22 2.01
C LEU A 10 -3.63 4.36 2.97
N SER A 11 -3.08 5.47 2.45
CA SER A 11 -2.70 6.63 3.24
C SER A 11 -3.92 7.26 3.92
N ARG A 12 -5.03 7.39 3.19
CA ARG A 12 -6.31 7.90 3.76
C ARG A 12 -6.95 6.92 4.75
N LEU A 13 -6.72 5.62 4.61
CA LEU A 13 -7.17 4.64 5.59
C LEU A 13 -6.37 4.77 6.89
N ALA A 14 -5.04 4.90 6.78
CA ALA A 14 -4.15 5.12 7.93
C ALA A 14 -4.56 6.36 8.72
N GLU A 15 -4.73 7.51 8.05
CA GLU A 15 -5.17 8.79 8.64
C GLU A 15 -6.51 8.64 9.40
N ARG A 16 -7.50 7.97 8.81
CA ARG A 16 -8.82 7.79 9.44
C ARG A 16 -8.82 6.85 10.63
N THR A 17 -7.82 5.98 10.71
CA THR A 17 -7.60 5.10 11.86
C THR A 17 -6.62 5.71 12.88
N GLU A 18 -6.10 6.91 12.61
CA GLU A 18 -5.00 7.56 13.34
C GLU A 18 -3.71 6.74 13.40
N LEU A 19 -3.62 5.69 12.58
CA LEU A 19 -2.46 4.78 12.52
C LEU A 19 -1.25 5.45 11.86
N ASP A 20 -1.49 6.47 11.04
CA ASP A 20 -0.46 7.35 10.45
C ASP A 20 0.47 7.97 11.50
N LYS A 21 -0.03 8.23 12.71
CA LYS A 21 0.75 8.77 13.83
C LYS A 21 1.72 7.76 14.45
N GLU A 22 1.51 6.47 14.20
CA GLU A 22 2.31 5.37 14.75
C GLU A 22 3.22 4.71 13.71
N LEU A 23 2.91 4.87 12.43
CA LEU A 23 3.74 4.37 11.33
C LEU A 23 5.06 5.14 11.29
N SER A 24 6.15 4.42 11.01
CA SER A 24 7.41 5.09 10.68
C SER A 24 7.33 5.78 9.33
N GLU A 25 8.24 6.74 9.08
CA GLU A 25 8.39 7.39 7.78
C GLU A 25 8.56 6.35 6.66
N GLU A 26 9.40 5.33 6.87
CA GLU A 26 9.59 4.24 5.90
C GLU A 26 8.29 3.45 5.61
N GLN A 27 7.44 3.25 6.62
CA GLN A 27 6.16 2.57 6.43
C GLN A 27 5.15 3.44 5.68
N LEU A 28 5.16 4.76 5.90
CA LEU A 28 4.35 5.73 5.16
C LEU A 28 4.78 5.79 3.69
N ASP A 29 6.09 5.90 3.43
CA ASP A 29 6.65 5.87 2.08
C ASP A 29 6.32 4.56 1.35
N PHE A 30 6.34 3.45 2.08
CA PHE A 30 5.99 2.16 1.53
C PHE A 30 4.49 2.05 1.19
N ILE A 31 3.61 2.61 2.03
CA ILE A 31 2.19 2.72 1.75
C ILE A 31 1.94 3.50 0.45
N ASP A 32 2.63 4.63 0.27
CA ASP A 32 2.54 5.44 -0.95
C ASP A 32 3.06 4.67 -2.18
N THR A 33 4.07 3.81 -2.00
CA THR A 33 4.57 2.89 -3.04
C THR A 33 3.54 1.83 -3.45
N LEU A 34 2.68 1.40 -2.52
CA LEU A 34 1.64 0.39 -2.80
C LEU A 34 0.42 0.97 -3.51
N GLU A 35 0.05 2.24 -3.27
CA GLU A 35 -1.10 2.89 -3.91
C GLU A 35 -1.17 2.76 -5.45
N PRO A 36 -0.08 2.95 -6.22
CA PRO A 36 -0.10 2.79 -7.67
C PRO A 36 -0.26 1.33 -8.14
N LEU A 37 -0.03 0.34 -7.27
CA LEU A 37 -0.11 -1.09 -7.60
C LEU A 37 -1.55 -1.63 -7.65
N TYR A 38 -2.54 -0.83 -7.26
CA TYR A 38 -3.95 -1.15 -7.49
C TYR A 38 -4.32 -0.95 -8.98
N ILE A 39 -4.02 -1.97 -9.79
CA ILE A 39 -4.04 -1.92 -11.27
C ILE A 39 -5.46 -1.93 -11.86
N GLU A 40 -6.48 -2.46 -11.16
CA GLU A 40 -7.86 -2.57 -11.68
C GLU A 40 -8.49 -1.22 -12.08
N ALA A 41 -8.00 -0.10 -11.56
CA ALA A 41 -8.54 1.24 -11.81
C ALA A 41 -7.72 2.09 -12.81
N ARG A 42 -6.78 1.51 -13.56
CA ARG A 42 -5.78 2.29 -14.32
C ARG A 42 -5.85 2.10 -15.84
N TYR A 43 -5.60 3.18 -16.58
CA TYR A 43 -5.53 3.18 -18.05
C TYR A 43 -4.41 2.26 -18.59
N PRO A 44 -4.57 1.65 -19.78
CA PRO A 44 -3.59 0.73 -20.37
C PRO A 44 -2.14 1.27 -20.41
N SER A 45 -1.95 2.53 -20.78
CA SER A 45 -0.63 3.17 -20.83
C SER A 45 0.04 3.32 -19.47
N TYR A 46 -0.75 3.45 -18.40
CA TYR A 46 -0.23 3.45 -17.03
C TYR A 46 0.22 2.05 -16.63
N LYS A 47 -0.59 1.03 -16.94
CA LYS A 47 -0.25 -0.37 -16.71
C LYS A 47 1.05 -0.76 -17.41
N GLU A 48 1.23 -0.38 -18.68
CA GLU A 48 2.46 -0.66 -19.43
C GLU A 48 3.71 -0.06 -18.78
N ARG A 49 3.63 1.19 -18.32
CA ARG A 49 4.76 1.82 -17.61
C ARG A 49 5.06 1.13 -16.29
N LEU A 50 4.03 0.79 -15.52
CA LEU A 50 4.20 0.08 -14.26
C LEU A 50 4.79 -1.32 -14.46
N MET A 51 4.33 -2.06 -15.47
CA MET A 51 4.86 -3.40 -15.77
C MET A 51 6.36 -3.38 -16.11
N LYS A 52 6.87 -2.28 -16.67
CA LYS A 52 8.32 -2.12 -16.94
C LYS A 52 9.16 -1.95 -15.67
N SER A 53 8.58 -1.44 -14.59
CA SER A 53 9.28 -1.28 -13.29
C SER A 53 9.14 -2.51 -12.38
N LEU A 54 8.16 -3.37 -12.62
CA LEU A 54 7.88 -4.56 -11.81
C LEU A 54 8.77 -5.75 -12.18
N THR A 55 10.08 -5.64 -11.92
CA THR A 55 11.01 -6.76 -12.05
C THR A 55 10.72 -7.84 -10.99
N LYS A 56 11.24 -9.06 -11.19
CA LYS A 56 11.04 -10.17 -10.26
C LYS A 56 11.60 -9.82 -8.87
N GLU A 57 12.80 -9.26 -8.83
CA GLU A 57 13.52 -8.89 -7.61
C GLU A 57 12.75 -7.79 -6.87
N TYR A 58 12.26 -6.79 -7.60
CA TYR A 58 11.45 -5.72 -7.01
C TYR A 58 10.12 -6.26 -6.45
N CYS A 59 9.44 -7.14 -7.19
CA CYS A 59 8.21 -7.79 -6.71
C CYS A 59 8.44 -8.64 -5.44
N ILE A 60 9.57 -9.34 -5.35
CA ILE A 60 9.95 -10.09 -4.14
C ILE A 60 10.13 -9.12 -2.96
N GLY A 61 10.80 -7.99 -3.18
CA GLY A 61 10.95 -6.92 -2.19
C GLY A 61 9.61 -6.38 -1.70
N LEU A 62 8.72 -6.00 -2.63
CA LEU A 62 7.37 -5.53 -2.33
C LEU A 62 6.60 -6.55 -1.48
N LEU A 63 6.67 -7.84 -1.82
CA LEU A 63 6.01 -8.90 -1.06
C LEU A 63 6.59 -9.06 0.36
N SER A 64 7.90 -8.94 0.53
CA SER A 64 8.53 -9.01 1.86
C SER A 64 8.09 -7.83 2.73
N GLN A 65 8.25 -6.61 2.23
CA GLN A 65 7.87 -5.38 2.93
C GLN A 65 6.37 -5.35 3.27
N THR A 66 5.52 -5.85 2.37
CA THR A 66 4.08 -5.99 2.63
C THR A 66 3.80 -6.94 3.80
N LYS A 67 4.52 -8.07 3.90
CA LYS A 67 4.36 -9.02 5.01
C LYS A 67 4.83 -8.43 6.34
N GLU A 68 5.92 -7.68 6.31
CA GLU A 68 6.46 -6.98 7.48
C GLU A 68 5.46 -5.93 7.98
N LEU A 69 4.98 -5.05 7.10
CA LEU A 69 3.95 -4.06 7.43
C LEU A 69 2.68 -4.74 7.95
N GLN A 70 2.21 -5.81 7.31
CA GLN A 70 1.03 -6.55 7.77
C GLN A 70 1.24 -7.13 9.17
N SER A 71 2.41 -7.69 9.45
CA SER A 71 2.72 -8.27 10.77
C SER A 71 2.80 -7.18 11.83
N TRP A 72 3.39 -6.03 11.51
CA TRP A 72 3.41 -4.87 12.38
C TRP A 72 1.99 -4.40 12.74
N ILE A 73 1.10 -4.24 11.75
CA ILE A 73 -0.30 -3.84 11.97
C ILE A 73 -1.01 -4.86 12.87
N LYS A 74 -0.81 -6.16 12.62
CA LYS A 74 -1.43 -7.23 13.45
C LYS A 74 -0.95 -7.21 14.90
N ASN A 75 0.29 -6.86 15.16
CA ASN A 75 0.83 -6.78 16.52
C ASN A 75 0.33 -5.54 17.29
N LYS A 76 -0.31 -4.58 16.60
CA LYS A 76 -0.92 -3.39 17.22
C LYS A 76 -2.38 -3.59 17.62
N LEU A 77 -3.05 -4.61 17.06
CA LEU A 77 -4.46 -4.94 17.29
C LEU A 77 -4.61 -6.03 18.35
#